data_AF-A0A379FF55-F1
#
_entry.id   AF-A0A379FF55-F1
#
_cell.length_a   1.000
_cell.length_b   1.000
_cell.length_c   1.000
_cell.angle_alpha   90.00
_cell.angle_beta   90.00
_cell.angle_gamma   90.00
#
_symmetry.space_group_name_H-M   'P 1'
#
loop_
_entity.id
_entity.type
_entity.pdbx_description
1 polymer ?
#
loop_
_entity_poly.entity_id
_entity_poly.type
_entity_poly.pdbx_seq_one_letter_code
_entity_poly.pdbx_strand_id
1 'polypeptide(L)'
;MSAGHEHGDVKALPESRLLIAFALTGSFMVIEFIGGYLTESLALISDAMHMMTDAFALLLALIAIHAGRKQQIYSELMAMLVLKYWLLR
;
A
#
# COMPACT_ATOMS: atom_id res chain seq x y z
N MET A 1 -32.10 -21.41 2.75
CA MET A 1 -31.87 -19.97 2.52
C MET A 1 -30.36 -19.75 2.63
N SER A 2 -29.65 -19.68 1.51
CA SER A 2 -28.19 -19.51 1.50
C SER A 2 -27.88 -18.03 1.62
N ALA A 3 -27.16 -17.65 2.67
CA ALA A 3 -26.74 -16.26 2.90
C ALA A 3 -25.72 -15.86 1.82
N GLY A 4 -26.04 -14.81 1.07
CA GLY A 4 -25.14 -14.24 0.08
C GLY A 4 -23.93 -13.61 0.76
N HIS A 5 -22.73 -14.00 0.34
CA HIS A 5 -21.49 -13.35 0.74
C HIS A 5 -21.32 -12.06 -0.07
N GLU A 6 -21.43 -10.91 0.59
CA GLU A 6 -21.00 -9.62 0.05
C GLU A 6 -19.47 -9.57 -0.02
N HIS A 7 -18.93 -9.54 -1.22
CA HIS A 7 -17.55 -9.12 -1.43
C HIS A 7 -17.51 -7.60 -1.32
N GLY A 8 -17.10 -7.10 -0.15
CA GLY A 8 -16.83 -5.67 0.06
C GLY A 8 -15.90 -5.16 -1.04
N ASP A 9 -16.40 -4.20 -1.82
CA ASP A 9 -15.71 -3.55 -2.92
C ASP A 9 -14.35 -3.01 -2.40
N VAL A 10 -13.26 -3.73 -2.65
CA VAL A 10 -11.87 -3.30 -2.36
C VAL A 10 -11.41 -2.19 -3.32
N LYS A 11 -12.36 -1.38 -3.81
CA LYS A 11 -12.08 -0.17 -4.57
C LYS A 11 -11.38 0.81 -3.66
N ALA A 12 -10.09 0.95 -3.90
CA ALA A 12 -9.24 2.02 -3.40
C ALA A 12 -9.40 2.23 -1.89
N LEU A 13 -8.68 1.43 -1.09
CA LEU A 13 -8.37 1.82 0.28
C LEU A 13 -7.93 3.29 0.23
N PRO A 14 -8.65 4.22 0.90
CA PRO A 14 -8.30 5.62 0.87
C PRO A 14 -6.83 5.75 1.24
N GLU A 15 -6.04 6.44 0.42
CA GLU A 15 -4.60 6.63 0.65
C GLU A 15 -4.34 7.08 2.10
N SER A 16 -5.24 7.88 2.67
CA SER A 16 -5.26 8.28 4.08
C SER A 16 -5.24 7.11 5.06
N ARG A 17 -5.99 6.04 4.82
CA ARG A 17 -6.01 4.85 5.69
C ARG A 17 -4.72 4.06 5.59
N LEU A 18 -4.13 3.97 4.40
CA LEU A 18 -2.85 3.30 4.19
C LEU A 18 -1.71 4.07 4.85
N LEU A 19 -1.74 5.40 4.79
CA LEU A 19 -0.82 6.29 5.50
C LEU A 19 -0.95 6.17 7.02
N ILE A 20 -2.18 6.10 7.55
CA ILE A 20 -2.42 5.91 8.98
C ILE A 20 -1.87 4.55 9.45
N ALA A 21 -2.13 3.48 8.69
CA ALA A 21 -1.60 2.16 9.00
C ALA A 21 -0.06 2.14 8.98
N PHE A 22 0.55 2.74 7.96
CA PHE A 22 2.01 2.86 7.88
C PHE A 22 2.59 3.64 9.05
N ALA A 23 1.98 4.77 9.43
CA ALA A 23 2.41 5.58 10.56
C ALA A 23 2.31 4.82 11.89
N LEU A 24 1.21 4.11 12.13
CA LEU A 24 1.01 3.29 13.33
C LEU A 24 2.05 2.17 13.40
N THR A 25 2.13 1.31 12.37
CA THR A 25 3.06 0.18 12.34
C THR A 25 4.51 0.65 12.43
N GLY A 26 4.88 1.70 11.69
CA GLY A 26 6.23 2.27 11.74
C GLY A 26 6.59 2.86 13.11
N SER A 27 5.66 3.55 13.77
CA SER A 27 5.91 4.09 15.11
C SER A 27 6.10 3.01 16.16
N PHE A 28 5.26 1.97 16.14
CA PHE A 28 5.37 0.83 17.05
C PHE A 28 6.68 0.05 16.81
N MET A 29 7.05 -0.17 15.54
CA MET A 29 8.32 -0.81 15.19
C MET A 29 9.52 -0.06 15.78
N VAL A 30 9.53 1.28 15.73
CA VAL A 30 10.62 2.07 16.33
C VAL A 30 10.64 1.93 17.85
N ILE A 31 9.48 1.95 18.50
CA ILE A 31 9.36 1.77 19.95
C ILE A 31 9.88 0.40 20.38
N GLU A 32 9.48 -0.67 19.69
CA GLU A 32 9.90 -2.05 20.00
C GLU A 32 11.37 -2.29 19.68
N PHE A 33 11.88 -1.69 18.59
CA PHE A 33 13.31 -1.78 18.27
C PHE A 33 14.17 -1.10 19.34
N ILE A 34 13.79 0.10 19.79
CA ILE A 34 14.48 0.81 20.86
C ILE A 34 14.31 0.07 22.20
N GLY A 35 13.11 -0.41 22.49
CA GLY A 35 12.82 -1.21 23.69
C GLY A 35 13.63 -2.50 23.74
N GLY A 36 13.74 -3.21 22.61
CA GLY A 36 14.55 -4.42 22.46
C GLY A 36 16.05 -4.14 22.61
N TYR A 37 16.52 -3.01 22.08
CA TYR A 37 17.91 -2.57 22.27
C TYR A 37 18.22 -2.23 23.72
N LEU A 38 17.35 -1.46 24.39
CA LEU A 38 17.52 -1.06 25.79
C LEU A 38 17.42 -2.24 26.77
N THR A 39 16.59 -3.24 26.45
CA THR A 39 16.40 -4.44 27.28
C THR A 39 17.36 -5.58 26.91
N GLU A 40 18.24 -5.37 25.93
CA GLU A 40 19.14 -6.39 25.35
C GLU A 40 18.40 -7.69 24.94
N SER A 41 17.13 -7.57 24.57
CA SER A 41 16.24 -8.70 24.32
C SER A 41 16.12 -8.98 22.82
N LEU A 42 16.70 -10.09 22.38
CA LEU A 42 16.56 -10.58 21.00
C LEU A 42 15.11 -10.95 20.65
N ALA A 43 14.27 -11.24 21.64
CA ALA A 43 12.86 -11.54 21.42
C ALA A 43 12.10 -10.30 20.92
N LEU A 44 12.32 -9.12 21.52
CA LEU A 44 11.71 -7.87 21.06
C LEU A 44 12.27 -7.44 19.71
N ILE A 45 13.57 -7.64 19.47
CA ILE A 45 14.17 -7.35 18.16
C ILE A 45 13.58 -8.27 17.07
N SER A 46 13.33 -9.55 17.40
CA SER A 46 12.67 -10.48 16.48
C SER A 46 11.23 -10.07 16.15
N ASP A 47 10.49 -9.55 17.13
CA ASP A 47 9.13 -9.05 16.91
C ASP A 47 9.13 -7.80 16.03
N ALA A 48 10.04 -6.86 16.31
CA ALA A 48 10.24 -5.66 15.51
C ALA A 48 10.63 -5.95 14.05
N MET A 49 11.39 -7.03 13.80
CA MET A 49 11.80 -7.46 12.45
C MET A 49 10.63 -7.92 11.58
N HIS A 50 9.64 -8.61 12.15
CA HIS A 50 8.45 -8.99 11.40
C HIS A 50 7.62 -7.74 11.05
N MET A 51 7.43 -6.84 12.01
CA MET A 51 6.70 -5.58 11.78
C MET A 51 7.43 -4.65 10.80
N MET A 52 8.76 -4.72 10.74
CA MET A 52 9.55 -3.98 9.75
C MET A 52 9.18 -4.42 8.32
N THR A 53 8.98 -5.73 8.10
CA THR A 53 8.60 -6.25 6.79
C THR A 53 7.20 -5.77 6.39
N ASP A 54 6.27 -5.72 7.35
CA ASP A 54 4.92 -5.17 7.12
C ASP A 54 4.94 -3.68 6.80
N ALA A 55 5.76 -2.90 7.53
CA ALA A 55 5.96 -1.47 7.24
C ALA A 55 6.57 -1.26 5.84
N PHE A 56 7.50 -2.11 5.43
CA PHE A 56 8.12 -2.04 4.10
C PHE A 56 7.11 -2.36 2.98
N ALA A 57 6.22 -3.34 3.19
CA ALA A 57 5.14 -3.65 2.26
C ALA A 57 4.18 -2.46 2.09
N LEU A 58 3.81 -1.79 3.20
CA LEU A 58 2.98 -0.58 3.17
C LEU A 58 3.68 0.59 2.46
N LEU A 59 4.99 0.77 2.67
CA LEU A 59 5.78 1.78 1.98
C LEU A 59 5.80 1.57 0.47
N LEU A 60 6.04 0.33 0.02
CA LEU A 60 6.03 -0.02 -1.41
C LEU A 60 4.64 0.18 -2.02
N ALA A 61 3.58 -0.17 -1.30
CA ALA A 61 2.20 0.07 -1.74
C ALA A 61 1.91 1.57 -1.93
N LEU A 62 2.35 2.42 -0.99
CA LEU A 62 2.22 3.88 -1.12
C LEU A 62 2.99 4.42 -2.33
N ILE A 63 4.21 3.94 -2.57
CA ILE A 63 5.01 4.32 -3.75
C ILE A 63 4.31 3.89 -5.04
N ALA A 64 3.75 2.68 -5.09
CA ALA A 64 3.03 2.16 -6.25
C ALA A 64 1.78 3.00 -6.57
N ILE A 65 0.99 3.36 -5.54
CA ILE A 65 -0.17 4.25 -5.70
C ILE A 65 0.27 5.63 -6.20
N HIS A 66 1.35 6.18 -5.64
CA HIS A 66 1.86 7.48 -6.05
C HIS A 66 2.38 7.47 -7.51
N ALA A 67 3.07 6.41 -7.92
CA ALA A 67 3.57 6.23 -9.28
C ALA A 67 2.44 6.02 -10.30
N GLY A 68 1.43 5.20 -9.95
CA GLY A 68 0.29 4.89 -10.83
C GLY A 68 -0.53 6.13 -11.21
N ARG A 69 -0.66 7.12 -10.30
CA ARG A 69 -1.35 8.39 -10.60
C ARG A 69 -0.72 9.18 -11.75
N LYS A 70 0.60 9.09 -11.96
CA LYS A 70 1.26 9.80 -13.07
C LYS A 70 0.99 9.15 -14.43
N GLN A 71 0.69 7.85 -14.46
CA GLN A 71 0.47 7.09 -15.70
C GLN A 71 -0.90 7.36 -16.33
N GLN A 72 -1.91 7.67 -15.51
CA GLN A 72 -3.31 7.76 -15.93
C GLN A 72 -3.64 8.99 -16.82
N ILE A 73 -2.72 9.97 -16.92
CA ILE A 73 -2.92 11.15 -17.78
C ILE A 73 -2.58 10.86 -19.25
N TYR A 74 -1.76 9.83 -19.55
CA TYR A 74 -1.35 9.50 -20.92
C TYR A 74 -2.23 8.47 -21.63
N SER A 75 -3.03 7.70 -20.89
CA SER A 75 -3.87 6.64 -21.46
C SER A 75 -5.04 7.18 -22.29
N GLU A 76 -5.63 8.32 -21.90
CA GLU A 76 -6.76 8.93 -22.62
C GLU A 76 -6.34 9.47 -24.00
N LEU A 77 -5.17 10.12 -24.09
CA LEU A 77 -4.62 10.62 -25.36
C LEU A 77 -4.24 9.47 -26.29
N MET A 78 -3.62 8.42 -25.76
CA MET A 78 -3.30 7.22 -26.55
C MET A 78 -4.56 6.44 -26.96
N ALA A 79 -5.55 6.33 -26.10
CA ALA A 79 -6.84 5.72 -26.42
C ALA A 79 -7.58 6.50 -27.50
N MET A 80 -7.61 7.84 -27.42
CA MET A 80 -8.18 8.69 -28.47
C MET A 80 -7.43 8.54 -29.80
N LEU A 81 -6.09 8.51 -29.78
CA LEU A 81 -5.30 8.34 -31.00
C LEU A 81 -5.52 6.97 -31.66
N VAL A 82 -5.55 5.89 -30.86
CA VAL A 82 -5.81 4.53 -31.34
C VAL A 82 -7.23 4.40 -31.89
N LEU A 83 -8.23 4.96 -31.19
CA LEU A 83 -9.62 4.95 -31.62
C LEU A 83 -9.80 5.73 -32.92
N LYS A 84 -9.17 6.90 -33.05
CA LYS A 84 -9.24 7.75 -34.23
C LYS A 84 -8.54 7.11 -35.43
N TYR A 85 -7.43 6.40 -35.20
CA TYR A 85 -6.74 5.61 -36.21
C TYR A 85 -7.59 4.41 -36.69
N TRP A 86 -8.33 3.77 -35.79
CA TRP A 86 -9.29 2.71 -36.13
C TRP A 86 -10.54 3.22 -36.86
N LEU A 87 -10.96 4.46 -36.62
CA LEU A 87 -12.10 5.10 -37.29
C LEU A 87 -11.76 5.69 -38.66
N LEU A 88 -10.49 6.02 -38.93
CA LEU A 88 -10.03 6.58 -40.20
C LEU A 88 -9.51 5.55 -41.21
N ARG A 89 -9.52 4.26 -40.85
CA ARG A 89 -9.11 3.14 -41.72
C ARG A 89 -10.33 2.37 -42.21
#